data_AF-A0A969MND9-F1
#
_entry.id   AF-A0A969MND9-F1
#
_cell.length_a   1.000
_cell.length_b   1.000
_cell.length_c   1.000
_cell.angle_alpha   90.00
_cell.angle_beta   90.00
_cell.angle_gamma   90.00
#
_symmetry.space_group_name_H-M   'P 1'
#
loop_
_entity.id
_entity.type
_entity.pdbx_description
1 polymer ?
#
loop_
_entity_poly.entity_id
_entity_poly.type
_entity_poly.pdbx_seq_one_letter_code
_entity_poly.pdbx_strand_id
1 'polypeptide(L)'
;PIWLLDLLVRQLGLKLVNKKIGPRGKQVKHHFLDAGKLEFALIVIEHRRMKRQRFEERARQDAESQRRYQAGIAAQYGVAPPPDPVSTPPLMV
;
A
#
# COMPACT_ATOMS: atom_id res chain seq x y z
N PRO A 1 17.80 14.25 18.07
CA PRO A 1 17.51 14.14 19.52
C PRO A 1 16.71 12.86 19.80
N ILE A 2 16.89 12.21 20.95
CA ILE A 2 16.32 10.87 21.19
C ILE A 2 14.77 10.84 21.18
N TRP A 3 14.12 11.97 21.48
CA TRP A 3 12.67 12.12 21.43
C TRP A 3 12.11 11.96 20.01
N LEU A 4 12.83 12.42 18.99
CA LEU A 4 12.41 12.29 17.60
C LEU A 4 12.48 10.83 17.15
N LEU A 5 13.51 10.10 17.59
CA LEU A 5 13.62 8.67 17.32
C LEU A 5 12.48 7.89 17.97
N ASP A 6 12.10 8.21 19.21
CA ASP A 6 10.95 7.57 19.86
C ASP A 6 9.63 7.85 19.11
N LEU A 7 9.45 9.06 18.60
CA LEU A 7 8.28 9.42 17.80
C LEU A 7 8.20 8.62 16.50
N LEU A 8 9.30 8.55 15.74
CA LEU A 8 9.36 7.82 14.46
C LEU A 8 9.14 6.32 14.66
N VAL A 9 9.76 5.75 15.70
CA VAL A 9 9.61 4.33 16.05
C VAL A 9 8.17 4.02 16.47
N ARG A 10 7.49 4.93 17.19
CA ARG A 10 6.06 4.77 17.53
C ARG A 10 5.13 4.80 16.33
N GLN A 11 5.41 5.61 15.30
CA GLN A 11 4.63 5.61 14.06
C GLN A 11 4.67 4.24 13.35
N LEU A 12 5.75 3.48 13.54
CA LEU A 12 5.90 2.12 13.05
C LEU A 12 5.24 1.07 13.98
N GLY A 13 4.62 1.49 15.09
CA GLY A 13 4.04 0.60 16.10
C GLY A 13 5.09 -0.05 17.02
N LEU A 14 6.33 0.41 16.96
CA LEU A 14 7.45 -0.11 17.74
C LEU A 14 7.66 0.75 19.00
N LYS A 15 8.37 0.20 19.99
CA LYS A 15 8.70 0.91 21.23
C LYS A 15 10.19 0.79 21.53
N LEU A 16 10.82 1.90 21.91
CA LEU A 16 12.17 1.90 22.46
C LEU A 16 12.14 1.55 23.94
N VAL A 17 13.03 0.65 24.33
CA VAL A 17 13.38 0.32 25.71
C VAL A 17 14.67 1.04 26.04
N ASN A 18 14.86 1.41 27.30
CA ASN A 18 16.13 1.98 27.74
C ASN A 18 16.70 1.21 28.93
N LYS A 19 18.02 1.15 29.00
CA LYS A 19 18.74 0.51 30.11
C LYS A 19 19.95 1.36 30.47
N LYS A 20 20.17 1.56 31.76
CA LYS A 20 21.40 2.17 32.27
C LYS A 20 22.46 1.07 32.35
N ILE A 21 23.57 1.27 31.67
CA ILE A 21 24.68 0.33 31.61
C ILE A 21 25.93 1.04 32.16
N GLY A 22 26.70 0.31 32.97
CA GLY A 22 27.96 0.80 33.54
C GLY A 22 27.97 0.85 35.08
N PRO A 23 29.16 1.08 35.65
CA PRO A 23 29.34 1.16 37.09
C PRO A 23 28.67 2.41 37.69
N ARG A 24 28.40 2.36 39.01
CA ARG A 24 27.86 3.52 39.74
C ARG A 24 28.74 4.76 39.51
N GLY A 25 28.11 5.89 39.21
CA GLY A 25 28.78 7.15 38.89
C GLY A 25 29.17 7.35 37.41
N LYS A 26 29.15 6.30 36.58
CA LYS A 26 29.44 6.39 35.13
C LYS A 26 28.37 5.69 34.27
N GLN A 27 27.12 5.68 34.74
CA GLN A 27 26.04 5.01 34.04
C GLN A 27 25.64 5.78 32.78
N VAL A 28 25.62 5.09 31.65
CA VAL A 28 25.13 5.63 30.37
C VAL A 28 23.77 5.01 30.07
N LYS A 29 22.83 5.82 29.60
CA LYS A 29 21.50 5.37 29.18
C LYS A 29 21.56 4.91 27.73
N HIS A 30 21.43 3.61 27.51
CA HIS A 30 21.32 3.03 26.17
C HIS A 30 19.87 2.84 25.80
N HIS A 31 19.57 3.01 24.52
CA HIS A 31 18.25 2.84 23.93
C HIS A 31 18.29 1.67 22.96
N PHE A 32 17.34 0.75 23.07
CA PHE A 32 17.23 -0.46 22.26
C PHE A 32 15.79 -0.61 21.76
N LEU A 33 15.61 -1.32 20.66
CA LEU A 33 14.28 -1.76 20.24
C LEU A 33 13.88 -3.00 21.05
N ASP A 34 12.60 -3.07 21.43
CA ASP A 34 12.01 -4.26 22.05
C ASP A 34 11.99 -5.39 21.01
N ALA A 35 12.80 -6.44 21.22
CA ALA A 35 12.98 -7.53 20.27
C ALA A 35 11.65 -8.26 19.96
N GLY A 36 10.81 -8.49 20.96
CA GLY A 36 9.52 -9.16 20.76
C GLY A 36 8.56 -8.32 19.92
N LYS A 37 8.55 -6.99 20.13
CA LYS A 37 7.73 -6.08 19.31
C LYS A 37 8.30 -5.89 17.91
N LEU A 38 9.62 -5.96 17.76
CA LEU A 38 10.29 -5.88 16.47
C LEU A 38 9.91 -7.06 15.58
N GLU A 39 10.00 -8.28 16.10
CA GLU A 39 9.62 -9.49 15.37
C GLU A 39 8.15 -9.44 14.93
N PHE A 40 7.25 -9.09 15.84
CA PHE A 40 5.84 -8.93 15.52
C PHE A 40 5.60 -7.86 14.43
N ALA A 41 6.28 -6.72 14.50
CA ALA A 41 6.13 -5.67 13.50
C ALA A 41 6.61 -6.13 12.11
N LEU A 42 7.71 -6.89 12.03
CA LEU A 42 8.20 -7.47 10.78
C LEU A 42 7.16 -8.41 10.17
N ILE A 43 6.57 -9.29 10.98
CA ILE A 43 5.50 -10.21 10.55
C ILE A 43 4.29 -9.42 10.02
N VAL A 44 3.87 -8.36 10.71
CA VAL A 44 2.73 -7.52 10.26
C VAL A 44 3.04 -6.80 8.95
N ILE A 45 4.27 -6.30 8.77
CA ILE A 45 4.70 -5.65 7.53
C ILE A 45 4.64 -6.64 6.36
N GLU A 46 5.17 -7.85 6.56
CA GLU A 46 5.14 -8.91 5.57
C GLU A 46 3.70 -9.31 5.22
N HIS A 47 2.84 -9.53 6.23
CA HIS A 47 1.43 -9.83 6.03
C HIS A 47 0.72 -8.74 5.21
N ARG A 48 0.96 -7.46 5.51
CA ARG A 48 0.40 -6.33 4.75
C ARG A 48 0.93 -6.26 3.33
N ARG A 49 2.20 -6.63 3.10
CA ARG A 49 2.78 -6.72 1.75
C ARG A 49 2.09 -7.81 0.94
N MET A 50 1.95 -9.00 1.51
CA MET A 50 1.25 -10.11 0.85
C MET A 50 -0.21 -9.77 0.56
N LYS A 51 -0.91 -9.11 1.49
CA LYS A 51 -2.29 -8.67 1.28
C LYS A 51 -2.42 -7.69 0.12
N ARG A 52 -1.49 -6.74 0.00
CA ARG A 52 -1.44 -5.79 -1.14
C ARG A 52 -1.20 -6.53 -2.46
N GLN A 53 -0.22 -7.43 -2.50
CA GLN A 53 0.07 -8.23 -3.70
C GLN A 53 -1.14 -9.05 -4.15
N ARG A 54 -1.81 -9.75 -3.23
CA ARG A 54 -3.02 -10.54 -3.56
C ARG A 54 -4.16 -9.68 -4.09
N PHE A 55 -4.34 -8.48 -3.55
CA PHE A 55 -5.36 -7.55 -4.03
C PHE A 55 -5.03 -7.06 -5.45
N GLU A 56 -3.77 -6.70 -5.71
CA GLU A 56 -3.31 -6.30 -7.04
C GLU A 56 -3.44 -7.43 -8.07
N GLU A 57 -3.09 -8.66 -7.71
CA GLU A 57 -3.24 -9.84 -8.56
C GLU A 57 -4.72 -10.09 -8.90
N ARG A 58 -5.60 -10.01 -7.90
CA ARG A 58 -7.04 -10.18 -8.12
C ARG A 58 -7.60 -9.09 -9.03
N ALA A 59 -7.23 -7.83 -8.80
CA ALA A 59 -7.64 -6.72 -9.65
C ALA A 59 -7.19 -6.89 -11.11
N ARG A 60 -6.00 -7.44 -11.35
CA ARG A 60 -5.52 -7.77 -12.70
C ARG A 60 -6.37 -8.86 -13.35
N GLN A 61 -6.63 -9.95 -12.62
CA GLN A 61 -7.46 -11.06 -13.12
C GLN A 61 -8.89 -10.60 -13.44
N ASP A 62 -9.48 -9.80 -12.55
CA ASP A 62 -10.83 -9.25 -12.73
C ASP A 62 -10.88 -8.34 -13.96
N ALA A 63 -9.89 -7.46 -14.15
CA ALA A 63 -9.79 -6.60 -15.33
C ALA A 63 -9.62 -7.40 -16.64
N GLU A 64 -8.82 -8.47 -16.65
CA GLU A 64 -8.70 -9.36 -17.81
C GLU A 64 -10.00 -10.10 -18.11
N SER A 65 -10.69 -10.60 -17.08
CA SER A 65 -11.97 -11.28 -17.24
C SER A 65 -13.05 -10.34 -17.81
N GLN A 66 -13.11 -9.10 -17.32
CA GLN A 66 -14.01 -8.07 -17.84
C GLN A 66 -13.70 -7.73 -19.30
N ARG A 67 -12.41 -7.61 -19.67
CA ARG A 67 -12.01 -7.39 -21.07
C ARG A 67 -12.46 -8.54 -21.98
N ARG A 68 -12.26 -9.78 -21.54
CA ARG A 68 -12.70 -10.97 -22.31
C ARG A 68 -14.22 -11.01 -22.46
N TYR A 69 -14.94 -10.73 -21.38
CA TYR A 69 -16.40 -10.66 -21.40
C TYR A 69 -16.90 -9.56 -22.35
N GLN A 70 -16.35 -8.34 -22.24
CA GLN A 70 -16.71 -7.23 -23.12
C GLN A 70 -16.38 -7.53 -24.59
N ALA A 71 -15.23 -8.15 -24.88
CA ALA A 71 -14.89 -8.58 -26.23
C ALA A 71 -15.88 -9.62 -26.79
N GLY A 72 -16.34 -10.56 -25.95
CA GLY A 72 -17.38 -11.52 -26.33
C GLY A 72 -18.72 -10.85 -26.63
N ILE A 73 -19.16 -9.93 -25.77
CA ILE A 73 -20.38 -9.14 -25.99
C ILE A 73 -20.27 -8.29 -27.25
N ALA A 74 -19.13 -7.63 -27.49
CA ALA A 74 -18.88 -6.85 -28.69
C ALA A 74 -18.84 -7.71 -29.96
N ALA A 75 -18.28 -8.92 -29.92
CA ALA A 75 -18.28 -9.84 -31.05
C ALA A 75 -19.70 -10.35 -31.39
N GLN A 76 -20.57 -10.49 -30.39
CA GLN A 76 -21.90 -11.07 -30.53
C GLN A 76 -22.99 -10.01 -30.82
N TYR A 77 -22.84 -8.80 -30.31
CA TYR A 77 -23.85 -7.73 -30.35
C TYR A 77 -23.29 -6.36 -30.81
N GLY A 78 -22.01 -6.28 -31.20
CA GLY A 78 -21.39 -5.03 -31.63
C GLY A 78 -22.02 -4.50 -32.91
N VAL A 79 -22.76 -3.41 -32.80
CA VAL A 79 -23.21 -2.63 -33.95
C VAL A 79 -21.98 -1.97 -34.58
N ALA A 80 -21.85 -2.03 -35.91
CA ALA A 80 -20.79 -1.33 -36.63
C ALA A 80 -20.72 0.13 -36.16
N PRO A 81 -19.51 0.71 -35.96
CA PRO A 81 -19.39 2.08 -35.51
C PRO A 81 -20.27 2.98 -36.38
N PRO A 82 -21.08 3.87 -35.78
CA PRO A 82 -21.84 4.84 -36.56
C PRO A 82 -20.88 5.55 -37.51
N PRO A 83 -21.26 5.78 -38.78
CA PRO A 83 -20.42 6.52 -39.72
C PRO A 83 -20.04 7.88 -39.09
N ASP A 84 -18.83 8.33 -39.41
CA ASP A 84 -18.10 9.43 -38.74
C ASP A 84 -18.98 10.57 -38.20
N PRO A 85 -18.65 11.12 -37.01
CA PRO A 85 -19.44 12.17 -36.39
C PRO A 85 -19.51 13.39 -37.32
N VAL A 86 -20.70 13.65 -37.86
CA VAL A 86 -20.92 14.83 -38.72
C VAL A 86 -20.88 16.08 -37.84
N SER A 87 -19.89 16.93 -38.10
CA SER A 87 -19.69 18.22 -37.43
C SER A 87 -20.95 19.08 -37.60
N THR A 88 -21.78 19.14 -36.57
CA THR A 88 -22.97 19.99 -36.56
C THR A 88 -22.54 21.39 -36.11
N PRO A 89 -22.68 22.44 -36.94
CA PRO A 89 -22.17 23.77 -36.62
C PRO A 89 -22.94 24.38 -35.43
N PRO A 90 -22.28 25.21 -34.61
CA PRO A 90 -22.89 25.80 -33.42
C PRO A 90 -23.99 26.81 -33.79
N LEU A 91 -25.13 26.74 -33.08
CA LEU A 91 -26.23 27.69 -33.22
C LEU A 91 -25.81 29.06 -32.68
N MET A 92 -25.89 30.08 -33.52
CA MET A 92 -25.63 31.46 -33.13
C MET A 92 -26.81 31.98 -32.31
N VAL A 93 -26.53 32.37 -31.07
CA VAL A 93 -27.42 33.13 -30.18
C VAL A 93 -26.95 34.58 -30.15
#